data_AF-A0A956R718-F1
#
_entry.id   AF-A0A956R718-F1
#
_cell.length_a   1.000
_cell.length_b   1.000
_cell.length_c   1.000
_cell.angle_alpha   90.00
_cell.angle_beta   90.00
_cell.angle_gamma   90.00
#
_symmetry.space_group_name_H-M   'P 1'
#
loop_
_entity.id
_entity.type
_entity.pdbx_description
1 polymer ?
#
loop_
_entity_poly.entity_id
_entity_poly.type
_entity_poly.pdbx_seq_one_letter_code
_entity_poly.pdbx_strand_id
1 'polypeptide(L)'
;CACARGEDRALALFEAEYGRDIDLAIARSGNVNLGKDEFRQLLRNKLFVPRGDKPPKIADYAGRGDLRSWVRVTALRMIVDIVRQKNAGKEIPVESEMLGAMPAPNEDPELDYIQRVYKSEFRDALQTAFGNLTPRERNLLRHQVIHGLNIDQVGAIYRVHRTTAFRWIEKARKSLLRETRSSLMSRLRVGSGEFMSIMRVVQGDLDVSVRRLLVSEIEDEPGKNG
;
A
#
# COMPACT_ATOMS: atom_id res chain seq x y z
N CYS A 1 -2.23 0.21 29.36
CA CYS A 1 -1.29 1.36 29.30
C CYS A 1 -1.98 2.63 29.81
N ALA A 2 -1.24 3.68 30.18
CA ALA A 2 -1.80 4.92 30.71
C ALA A 2 -2.79 5.61 29.74
N CYS A 3 -2.52 5.60 28.42
CA CYS A 3 -3.45 6.11 27.41
C CYS A 3 -4.77 5.32 27.36
N ALA A 4 -4.74 3.99 27.54
CA ALA A 4 -5.96 3.17 27.57
C ALA A 4 -6.82 3.41 28.82
N ARG A 5 -6.21 3.94 29.89
CA ARG A 5 -6.91 4.35 31.12
C ARG A 5 -7.41 5.81 31.08
N GLY A 6 -7.11 6.53 30.00
CA GLY A 6 -7.51 7.94 29.85
C GLY A 6 -6.73 8.91 30.73
N GLU A 7 -5.50 8.59 31.13
CA GLU A 7 -4.68 9.51 31.93
C GLU A 7 -4.29 10.77 31.12
N ASP A 8 -4.69 11.96 31.58
CA ASP A 8 -4.53 13.24 30.86
C ASP A 8 -3.09 13.49 30.37
N ARG A 9 -2.11 13.25 31.25
CA ARG A 9 -0.69 13.43 30.91
C ARG A 9 -0.24 12.51 29.77
N ALA A 10 -0.76 11.28 29.73
CA ALA A 10 -0.42 10.32 28.69
C ALA A 10 -1.07 10.70 27.34
N LEU A 11 -2.30 11.23 27.37
CA LEU A 11 -2.99 11.72 26.17
C LEU A 11 -2.28 12.97 25.60
N ALA A 12 -1.88 13.91 26.45
CA ALA A 12 -1.13 15.10 26.03
C ALA A 12 0.22 14.74 25.37
N LEU A 13 0.95 13.77 25.93
CA LEU A 13 2.20 13.27 25.34
C LEU A 13 1.97 12.60 23.98
N PHE A 14 0.92 11.78 23.88
CA PHE A 14 0.53 11.15 22.62
C PHE A 14 0.27 12.20 21.53
N GLU A 15 -0.47 13.25 21.86
CA GLU A 15 -0.82 14.30 20.91
C GLU A 15 0.40 15.10 20.45
N ALA A 16 1.26 15.49 21.40
CA ALA A 16 2.50 16.17 21.10
C ALA A 16 3.39 15.32 20.18
N GLU A 17 3.44 14.01 20.40
CA GLU A 17 4.34 13.13 19.68
C GLU A 17 3.82 12.70 18.30
N TYR A 18 2.51 12.47 18.15
CA TYR A 18 1.92 11.89 16.93
C TYR A 18 1.01 12.85 16.14
N GLY A 19 0.66 14.03 16.68
CA GLY A 19 -0.25 14.98 16.04
C GLY A 19 0.15 15.37 14.61
N ARG A 20 1.45 15.61 14.37
CA ARG A 20 1.96 15.94 13.03
C ARG A 20 1.75 14.82 12.02
N ASP A 21 1.88 13.57 12.43
CA ASP A 21 1.65 12.43 11.54
C ASP A 21 0.17 12.26 11.18
N ILE A 22 -0.71 12.54 12.14
CA ILE A 22 -2.15 12.54 11.96
C ILE A 22 -2.54 13.64 10.95
N ASP A 23 -1.96 14.83 11.08
CA ASP A 23 -2.21 15.95 10.16
C ASP A 23 -1.74 15.65 8.74
N LEU A 24 -0.57 15.02 8.61
CA LEU A 24 -0.04 14.61 7.32
C LEU A 24 -0.91 13.52 6.67
N ALA A 25 -1.47 12.61 7.47
CA ALA A 25 -2.37 11.56 6.96
C ALA A 25 -3.64 12.17 6.34
N ILE A 26 -4.31 13.10 7.03
CA ILE A 26 -5.51 13.75 6.49
C ILE A 26 -5.17 14.72 5.33
N ALA A 27 -4.09 15.48 5.43
CA ALA A 27 -3.69 16.42 4.36
C ALA A 27 -3.37 15.70 3.04
N ARG A 28 -2.82 14.47 3.11
CA ARG A 28 -2.54 13.63 1.93
C ARG A 28 -3.75 12.86 1.43
N SER A 29 -4.86 12.86 2.16
CA SER A 29 -6.07 12.13 1.79
C SER A 29 -7.02 12.88 0.85
N GLY A 30 -6.68 14.13 0.49
CA GLY A 30 -7.51 14.97 -0.38
C GLY A 30 -8.70 15.60 0.36
N ASN A 31 -9.67 16.15 -0.39
CA ASN A 31 -10.89 16.79 0.14
C ASN A 31 -11.87 15.74 0.71
N VAL A 32 -11.45 14.97 1.72
CA VAL A 32 -12.40 14.48 2.71
C VAL A 32 -12.99 15.76 3.29
N ASN A 33 -14.28 16.03 3.05
CA ASN A 33 -14.95 17.26 3.49
C ASN A 33 -15.10 17.26 5.03
N LEU A 34 -13.95 17.34 5.70
CA LEU A 34 -13.67 17.07 7.10
C LEU A 34 -12.38 17.83 7.46
N GLY A 35 -12.48 18.77 8.40
CA GLY A 35 -11.33 19.58 8.81
C GLY A 35 -10.26 18.75 9.54
N LYS A 36 -9.02 19.24 9.59
CA LYS A 36 -7.93 18.59 10.35
C LYS A 36 -8.30 18.40 11.83
N ASP A 37 -8.88 19.41 12.45
CA ASP A 37 -9.25 19.36 13.87
C ASP A 37 -10.42 18.43 14.14
N GLU A 38 -11.39 18.37 13.22
CA GLU A 38 -12.49 17.42 13.28
C GLU A 38 -11.98 15.97 13.16
N PHE A 39 -11.07 15.73 12.21
CA PHE A 39 -10.42 14.43 12.07
C PHE A 39 -9.64 14.02 13.31
N ARG A 40 -8.86 14.94 13.91
CA ARG A 40 -8.15 14.70 15.17
C ARG A 40 -9.12 14.32 16.28
N GLN A 41 -10.24 15.02 16.39
CA GLN A 41 -11.25 14.75 17.42
C GLN A 41 -11.87 13.37 17.23
N LEU A 42 -12.23 13.00 15.99
CA LEU A 42 -12.75 11.67 15.67
C LEU A 42 -11.72 10.58 16.00
N LEU A 43 -10.46 10.80 15.63
CA LEU A 43 -9.37 9.86 15.89
C LEU A 43 -9.12 9.68 17.38
N ARG A 44 -9.10 10.76 18.18
CA ARG A 44 -9.04 10.72 19.64
C ARG A 44 -10.19 9.89 20.21
N ASN A 45 -11.41 10.18 19.77
CA ASN A 45 -12.59 9.43 20.22
C ASN A 45 -12.45 7.93 19.92
N LYS A 46 -11.98 7.54 18.74
CA LYS A 46 -11.76 6.11 18.43
C LYS A 46 -10.62 5.51 19.26
N LEU A 47 -9.54 6.25 19.47
CA LEU A 47 -8.34 5.75 20.13
C LEU A 47 -8.50 5.59 21.64
N PHE A 48 -9.19 6.52 22.29
CA PHE A 48 -9.16 6.66 23.74
C PHE A 48 -10.51 6.50 24.42
N VAL A 49 -11.62 6.57 23.67
CA VAL A 49 -12.96 6.42 24.25
C VAL A 49 -13.51 5.01 23.98
N PRO A 50 -13.92 4.25 25.02
CA PRO A 50 -14.62 2.98 24.84
C PRO A 50 -15.92 3.16 24.05
N ARG A 51 -16.33 2.15 23.26
CA ARG A 51 -17.60 2.16 22.53
C ARG A 51 -18.45 0.97 22.93
N GLY A 52 -19.48 1.21 23.75
CA GLY A 52 -20.26 0.14 24.36
C GLY A 52 -19.34 -0.80 25.13
N ASP A 53 -19.45 -2.11 24.86
CA ASP A 53 -18.62 -3.13 25.51
C ASP A 53 -17.20 -3.26 24.93
N LYS A 54 -16.84 -2.46 23.92
CA LYS A 54 -15.50 -2.53 23.30
C LYS A 54 -14.53 -1.57 23.98
N PRO A 55 -13.33 -2.05 24.38
CA PRO A 55 -12.30 -1.19 24.93
C PRO A 55 -11.84 -0.14 23.89
N PRO A 56 -11.19 0.95 24.33
CA PRO A 56 -10.68 1.97 23.43
C PRO A 56 -9.63 1.37 22.49
N LYS A 57 -9.56 1.85 21.23
CA LYS A 57 -8.76 1.18 20.19
C LYS A 57 -7.27 1.09 20.53
N ILE A 58 -6.74 2.02 21.33
CA ILE A 58 -5.35 1.99 21.80
C ILE A 58 -5.04 0.74 22.64
N ALA A 59 -6.03 0.08 23.24
CA ALA A 59 -5.86 -1.17 23.97
C ALA A 59 -5.47 -2.35 23.06
N ASP A 60 -5.79 -2.27 21.76
CA ASP A 60 -5.40 -3.30 20.77
C ASP A 60 -3.91 -3.22 20.41
N TYR A 61 -3.21 -2.15 20.82
CA TYR A 61 -1.78 -2.05 20.60
C TYR A 61 -1.02 -3.01 21.52
N ALA A 62 -0.68 -4.17 20.98
CA ALA A 62 0.03 -5.24 21.68
C ALA A 62 1.56 -5.02 21.78
N GLY A 63 2.07 -3.83 21.50
CA GLY A 63 3.52 -3.53 21.51
C GLY A 63 4.31 -4.20 20.37
N ARG A 64 3.62 -4.74 19.36
CA ARG A 64 4.27 -5.35 18.19
C ARG A 64 4.51 -4.28 17.11
N GLY A 65 5.68 -3.66 17.15
CA GLY A 65 6.06 -2.59 16.23
C GLY A 65 6.17 -1.24 16.92
N ASP A 66 6.19 -0.17 16.13
CA ASP A 66 6.31 1.20 16.62
C ASP A 66 4.93 1.85 16.74
N LEU A 67 4.68 2.54 17.84
CA LEU A 67 3.37 3.13 18.12
C LEU A 67 2.99 4.20 17.09
N ARG A 68 3.95 5.01 16.61
CA ARG A 68 3.69 6.03 15.59
C ARG A 68 3.11 5.42 14.31
N SER A 69 3.66 4.30 13.90
CA SER A 69 3.24 3.60 12.69
C SER A 69 1.85 2.96 12.86
N TRP A 70 1.59 2.36 14.02
CA TRP A 70 0.25 1.88 14.37
C TRP A 70 -0.79 3.01 14.38
N VAL A 71 -0.43 4.20 14.87
CA VAL A 71 -1.29 5.40 14.85
C VAL A 71 -1.57 5.85 13.42
N ARG A 72 -0.55 5.95 12.56
CA ARG A 72 -0.72 6.30 11.14
C ARG A 72 -1.67 5.35 10.43
N VAL A 73 -1.49 4.03 10.62
CA VAL A 73 -2.38 3.01 10.04
C VAL A 73 -3.80 3.16 10.56
N THR A 74 -3.98 3.44 11.85
CA THR A 74 -5.30 3.62 12.46
C THR A 74 -6.00 4.87 11.93
N ALA A 75 -5.26 5.97 11.76
CA ALA A 75 -5.75 7.20 11.13
C ALA A 75 -6.20 6.94 9.69
N LEU A 76 -5.37 6.27 8.88
CA LEU A 76 -5.70 5.93 7.49
C LEU A 76 -6.94 5.03 7.39
N ARG A 77 -7.06 4.02 8.26
CA ARG A 77 -8.27 3.17 8.31
C ARG A 77 -9.51 3.96 8.68
N MET A 78 -9.39 4.91 9.62
CA MET A 78 -10.50 5.79 9.95
C MET A 78 -10.93 6.64 8.77
N ILE A 79 -10.00 7.17 7.99
CA ILE A 79 -10.31 7.93 6.77
C ILE A 79 -11.15 7.05 5.82
N VAL A 80 -10.74 5.80 5.61
CA VAL A 80 -11.50 4.83 4.78
C VAL A 80 -12.89 4.55 5.37
N ASP A 81 -13.00 4.34 6.67
CA ASP A 81 -14.28 4.08 7.34
C ASP A 81 -15.25 5.28 7.19
N ILE A 82 -14.76 6.51 7.35
CA ILE A 82 -15.55 7.76 7.24
C ILE A 82 -16.07 7.94 5.81
N VAL A 83 -15.22 7.74 4.81
CA VAL A 83 -15.60 7.83 3.38
C VAL A 83 -16.70 6.83 3.06
N ARG A 84 -16.52 5.56 3.48
CA ARG A 84 -17.53 4.51 3.28
C ARG A 84 -18.88 4.85 3.91
N GLN A 85 -18.87 5.38 5.14
CA GLN A 85 -20.11 5.74 5.84
C GLN A 85 -20.84 6.92 5.19
N LYS A 86 -20.12 7.92 4.67
CA LYS A 86 -20.73 9.03 3.92
C LYS A 86 -21.37 8.57 2.61
N ASN A 87 -20.72 7.64 1.90
CA ASN A 87 -21.24 7.13 0.63
C ASN A 87 -22.46 6.21 0.82
N ALA A 88 -22.54 5.47 1.93
CA ALA A 88 -23.70 4.66 2.27
C ALA A 88 -24.99 5.48 2.57
N GLY A 89 -24.85 6.78 2.87
CA GLY A 89 -25.99 7.70 3.11
C GLY A 89 -26.49 8.44 1.87
N LYS A 90 -25.84 8.27 0.70
CA LYS A 90 -26.29 8.78 -0.60
C LYS A 90 -27.01 7.67 -1.37
N GLU A 91 -28.14 7.20 -0.86
CA GLU A 91 -29.12 6.56 -1.74
C GLU A 91 -29.64 7.64 -2.69
N ILE A 92 -29.30 7.50 -3.98
CA ILE A 92 -29.79 8.36 -5.04
C ILE A 92 -31.31 8.21 -5.08
N PRO A 93 -32.11 9.28 -4.98
CA PRO A 93 -33.55 9.20 -5.20
C PRO A 93 -33.80 8.63 -6.61
N VAL A 94 -34.53 7.52 -6.63
CA VAL A 94 -34.92 6.78 -7.83
C VAL A 94 -35.89 7.64 -8.65
N GLU A 95 -35.38 8.52 -9.51
CA GLU A 95 -36.24 9.26 -10.45
C GLU A 95 -35.59 9.62 -11.79
N SER A 96 -34.49 8.95 -12.17
CA SER A 96 -34.00 9.03 -13.57
C SER A 96 -33.55 7.66 -14.07
N GLU A 97 -34.52 6.76 -14.10
CA GLU A 97 -34.45 5.53 -14.88
C GLU A 97 -34.72 5.90 -16.35
N MET A 98 -33.73 6.47 -17.06
CA MET A 98 -33.71 6.49 -18.53
C MET A 98 -32.34 6.89 -19.05
N LEU A 99 -31.44 5.90 -19.15
CA LEU A 99 -30.59 5.60 -20.33
C LEU A 99 -29.59 4.51 -19.92
N GLY A 100 -29.74 3.34 -20.52
CA GLY A 100 -28.90 2.18 -20.25
C GLY A 100 -27.43 2.44 -20.53
N ALA A 101 -26.63 2.34 -19.48
CA ALA A 101 -25.23 1.95 -19.54
C ALA A 101 -24.93 1.16 -18.26
N MET A 102 -24.44 -0.06 -18.41
CA MET A 102 -24.00 -0.90 -17.29
C MET A 102 -22.99 -0.13 -16.42
N PRO A 103 -23.13 -0.07 -15.08
CA PRO A 103 -22.07 0.43 -14.24
C PRO A 103 -20.94 -0.61 -14.26
N ALA A 104 -19.79 -0.24 -14.84
CA ALA A 104 -18.55 -1.00 -14.72
C ALA A 104 -17.97 -0.83 -13.30
N PRO A 105 -17.27 -1.85 -12.76
CA PRO A 105 -16.86 -1.88 -11.36
C PRO A 105 -15.69 -0.92 -11.11
N ASN A 106 -15.98 0.28 -10.63
CA ASN A 106 -15.10 1.16 -9.84
C ASN A 106 -15.88 2.45 -9.51
N GLU A 107 -16.82 2.37 -8.59
CA GLU A 107 -17.58 3.54 -8.12
C GLU A 107 -17.24 3.83 -6.65
N ASP A 108 -16.08 4.44 -6.43
CA ASP A 108 -15.84 5.35 -5.30
C ASP A 108 -14.65 6.28 -5.65
N PRO A 109 -14.90 7.52 -6.11
CA PRO A 109 -13.87 8.47 -6.54
C PRO A 109 -12.78 8.75 -5.48
N GLU A 110 -13.10 8.58 -4.19
CA GLU A 110 -12.21 8.81 -3.05
C GLU A 110 -11.40 7.55 -2.70
N LEU A 111 -11.99 6.35 -2.83
CA LEU A 111 -11.24 5.08 -2.80
C LEU A 111 -10.25 5.03 -3.96
N ASP A 112 -10.64 5.52 -5.14
CA ASP A 112 -9.78 5.69 -6.31
C ASP A 112 -8.62 6.65 -6.04
N TYR A 113 -8.80 7.68 -5.22
CA TYR A 113 -7.74 8.61 -4.84
C TYR A 113 -6.74 7.98 -3.88
N ILE A 114 -7.22 7.27 -2.86
CA ILE A 114 -6.36 6.55 -1.90
C ILE A 114 -5.63 5.41 -2.62
N GLN A 115 -6.32 4.66 -3.48
CA GLN A 115 -5.69 3.70 -4.36
C GLN A 115 -4.66 4.36 -5.27
N ARG A 116 -4.91 5.56 -5.83
CA ARG A 116 -3.92 6.28 -6.64
C ARG A 116 -2.66 6.63 -5.85
N VAL A 117 -2.78 7.10 -4.61
CA VAL A 117 -1.63 7.41 -3.73
C VAL A 117 -0.87 6.15 -3.31
N TYR A 118 -1.57 5.07 -2.95
CA TYR A 118 -0.92 3.79 -2.67
C TYR A 118 -0.30 3.16 -3.92
N LYS A 119 -0.96 3.28 -5.07
CA LYS A 119 -0.45 2.85 -6.38
C LYS A 119 0.80 3.65 -6.75
N SER A 120 0.89 4.94 -6.43
CA SER A 120 2.10 5.73 -6.68
C SER A 120 3.24 5.32 -5.77
N GLU A 121 3.01 5.19 -4.46
CA GLU A 121 4.06 4.74 -3.53
C GLU A 121 4.54 3.32 -3.85
N PHE A 122 3.61 2.43 -4.22
CA PHE A 122 3.96 1.07 -4.67
C PHE A 122 4.72 1.09 -6.00
N ARG A 123 4.27 1.88 -6.99
CA ARG A 123 4.94 2.02 -8.29
C ARG A 123 6.37 2.51 -8.09
N ASP A 124 6.55 3.54 -7.28
CA ASP A 124 7.86 4.11 -7.04
C ASP A 124 8.75 3.14 -6.26
N ALA A 125 8.19 2.42 -5.28
CA ALA A 125 8.91 1.37 -4.55
C ALA A 125 9.33 0.23 -5.48
N LEU A 126 8.45 -0.19 -6.39
CA LEU A 126 8.71 -1.22 -7.39
C LEU A 126 9.75 -0.75 -8.41
N GLN A 127 9.72 0.53 -8.82
CA GLN A 127 10.70 1.14 -9.71
C GLN A 127 12.08 1.18 -9.07
N THR A 128 12.17 1.67 -7.84
CA THR A 128 13.42 1.64 -7.06
C THR A 128 13.94 0.20 -6.91
N ALA A 129 13.06 -0.74 -6.57
CA ALA A 129 13.41 -2.14 -6.40
C ALA A 129 13.91 -2.78 -7.68
N PHE A 130 13.24 -2.55 -8.81
CA PHE A 130 13.64 -3.05 -10.11
C PHE A 130 14.99 -2.45 -10.53
N GLY A 131 15.21 -1.16 -10.31
CA GLY A 131 16.50 -0.50 -10.57
C GLY A 131 17.67 -1.04 -9.74
N ASN A 132 17.38 -1.61 -8.57
CA ASN A 132 18.40 -2.24 -7.71
C ASN A 132 18.71 -3.70 -8.09
N LEU A 133 17.97 -4.30 -9.02
CA LEU A 133 18.26 -5.65 -9.52
C LEU A 133 19.45 -5.62 -10.47
N THR A 134 20.13 -6.75 -10.59
CA THR A 134 21.16 -6.92 -11.62
C THR A 134 20.54 -6.83 -13.03
N PRO A 135 21.31 -6.42 -14.06
CA PRO A 135 20.83 -6.37 -15.45
C PRO A 135 20.17 -7.69 -15.90
N ARG A 136 20.79 -8.81 -15.52
CA ARG A 136 20.26 -10.14 -15.78
C ARG A 136 18.94 -10.44 -15.10
N GLU A 137 18.80 -10.12 -13.81
CA GLU A 137 17.52 -10.30 -13.09
C GLU A 137 16.42 -9.45 -13.72
N ARG A 138 16.73 -8.21 -14.13
CA ARG A 138 15.78 -7.35 -14.85
C ARG A 138 15.34 -7.96 -16.18
N ASN A 139 16.30 -8.41 -17.00
CA ASN A 139 16.00 -8.99 -18.32
C ASN A 139 15.18 -10.27 -18.21
N LEU A 140 15.50 -11.16 -17.25
CA LEU A 140 14.70 -12.36 -16.98
C LEU A 140 13.23 -12.03 -16.65
N LEU A 141 12.99 -10.98 -15.88
CA LEU A 141 11.63 -10.53 -15.54
C LEU A 141 10.93 -9.90 -16.75
N ARG A 142 11.63 -9.11 -17.57
CA ARG A 142 11.10 -8.55 -18.82
C ARG A 142 10.69 -9.63 -19.81
N HIS A 143 11.52 -10.65 -20.03
CA HIS A 143 11.23 -11.79 -20.89
C HIS A 143 9.93 -12.51 -20.50
N GLN A 144 9.69 -12.68 -19.20
CA GLN A 144 8.47 -13.33 -18.69
C GLN A 144 7.21 -12.46 -18.82
N VAL A 145 7.29 -11.17 -18.51
CA VAL A 145 6.09 -10.33 -18.38
C VAL A 145 5.73 -9.57 -19.65
N ILE A 146 6.72 -9.14 -20.45
CA ILE A 146 6.49 -8.41 -21.70
C ILE A 146 6.32 -9.39 -22.86
N HIS A 147 7.25 -10.33 -22.97
CA HIS A 147 7.36 -11.22 -24.12
C HIS A 147 6.64 -12.55 -23.92
N GLY A 148 6.10 -12.80 -22.71
CA GLY A 148 5.38 -14.03 -22.38
C GLY A 148 6.23 -15.29 -22.52
N LEU A 149 7.57 -15.17 -22.50
CA LEU A 149 8.45 -16.30 -22.76
C LEU A 149 8.34 -17.33 -21.64
N ASN A 150 8.15 -18.58 -22.03
CA ASN A 150 8.18 -19.70 -21.12
C ASN A 150 9.62 -20.00 -20.67
N ILE A 151 9.76 -20.84 -19.65
CA ILE A 151 11.05 -21.18 -19.04
C ILE A 151 12.02 -21.79 -20.06
N ASP A 152 11.51 -22.58 -21.00
CA ASP A 152 12.34 -23.25 -22.01
C ASP A 152 12.89 -22.25 -23.04
N GLN A 153 12.08 -21.28 -23.45
CA GLN A 153 12.50 -20.17 -24.33
C GLN A 153 13.54 -19.28 -23.65
N VAL A 154 13.38 -18.98 -22.36
CA VAL A 154 14.40 -18.29 -21.57
C VAL A 154 15.68 -19.13 -21.48
N GLY A 155 15.56 -20.44 -21.26
CA GLY A 155 16.70 -21.36 -21.28
C GLY A 155 17.47 -21.32 -22.61
N ALA A 156 16.76 -21.29 -23.73
CA ALA A 156 17.37 -21.20 -25.06
C ALA A 156 18.14 -19.87 -25.27
N ILE A 157 17.57 -18.73 -24.90
CA ILE A 157 18.22 -17.40 -25.01
C ILE A 157 19.53 -17.38 -24.23
N TYR A 158 19.49 -17.85 -22.98
CA TYR A 158 20.65 -17.84 -22.09
C TYR A 158 21.57 -19.07 -22.25
N ARG A 159 21.26 -19.97 -23.19
CA ARG A 159 21.97 -21.25 -23.43
C ARG A 159 22.15 -22.08 -22.15
N VAL A 160 21.09 -22.19 -21.36
CA VAL A 160 21.05 -22.98 -20.12
C VAL A 160 19.86 -23.94 -20.10
N HIS A 161 19.99 -25.00 -19.28
CA HIS A 161 18.88 -25.92 -19.06
C HIS A 161 17.67 -25.22 -18.40
N ARG A 162 16.45 -25.69 -18.71
CA ARG A 162 15.18 -25.18 -18.14
C ARG A 162 15.20 -25.05 -16.62
N THR A 163 15.81 -26.00 -15.92
CA THR A 163 15.90 -26.00 -14.45
C THR A 163 16.74 -24.81 -13.94
N THR A 164 17.80 -24.47 -14.67
CA THR A 164 18.66 -23.33 -14.37
C THR A 164 17.94 -22.02 -14.65
N ALA A 165 17.29 -21.90 -15.81
CA ALA A 165 16.45 -20.74 -16.15
C ALA A 165 15.34 -20.51 -15.11
N PHE A 166 14.62 -21.57 -14.73
CA PHE A 166 13.59 -21.51 -13.68
C PHE A 166 14.14 -20.98 -12.36
N ARG A 167 15.28 -21.52 -11.87
CA ARG A 167 15.92 -21.05 -10.64
C ARG A 167 16.32 -19.58 -10.72
N TRP A 168 16.79 -19.12 -11.88
CA TRP A 168 17.17 -17.72 -12.06
C TRP A 168 15.96 -16.79 -12.07
N ILE A 169 14.88 -17.17 -12.75
CA ILE A 169 13.61 -16.41 -12.76
C ILE A 169 13.04 -16.33 -11.33
N GLU A 170 12.99 -17.46 -10.62
CA GLU A 170 12.51 -17.51 -9.23
C GLU A 170 13.36 -16.64 -8.30
N LYS A 171 14.69 -16.66 -8.48
CA LYS A 171 15.59 -15.78 -7.74
C LYS A 171 15.28 -14.31 -8.05
N ALA A 172 15.15 -13.94 -9.32
CA ALA A 172 14.83 -12.57 -9.73
C ALA A 172 13.49 -12.09 -9.15
N ARG A 173 12.45 -12.94 -9.17
CA ARG A 173 11.14 -12.65 -8.55
C ARG A 173 11.26 -12.42 -7.05
N LYS A 174 11.98 -13.29 -6.34
CA LYS A 174 12.22 -13.16 -4.89
C LYS A 174 13.02 -11.90 -4.55
N SER A 175 14.04 -11.57 -5.34
CA SER A 175 14.79 -10.31 -5.21
C SER A 175 13.86 -9.11 -5.38
N LEU A 176 13.08 -9.05 -6.47
CA LEU A 176 12.15 -7.95 -6.72
C LEU A 176 11.16 -7.76 -5.56
N LEU A 177 10.55 -8.85 -5.07
CA LEU A 177 9.61 -8.78 -3.95
C LEU A 177 10.27 -8.28 -2.66
N ARG A 178 11.48 -8.74 -2.35
CA ARG A 178 12.23 -8.32 -1.17
C ARG A 178 12.59 -6.82 -1.26
N GLU A 179 13.13 -6.39 -2.39
CA GLU A 179 13.52 -5.00 -2.60
C GLU A 179 12.29 -4.07 -2.62
N THR A 180 11.19 -4.48 -3.24
CA THR A 180 9.92 -3.71 -3.26
C THR A 180 9.36 -3.54 -1.86
N ARG A 181 9.35 -4.64 -1.08
CA ARG A 181 8.94 -4.60 0.32
C ARG A 181 9.82 -3.65 1.13
N SER A 182 11.14 -3.74 0.98
CA SER A 182 12.10 -2.86 1.66
C SER A 182 11.86 -1.39 1.33
N SER A 183 11.75 -1.07 0.04
CA SER A 183 11.51 0.30 -0.44
C SER A 183 10.17 0.86 0.06
N LEU A 184 9.09 0.06 -0.02
CA LEU A 184 7.77 0.49 0.43
C LEU A 184 7.71 0.67 1.95
N MET A 185 8.36 -0.22 2.72
CA MET A 185 8.49 -0.07 4.17
C MET A 185 9.26 1.21 4.54
N SER A 186 10.33 1.53 3.82
CA SER A 186 11.11 2.76 4.03
C SER A 186 10.30 4.01 3.68
N ARG A 187 9.57 4.00 2.55
CA ARG A 187 8.74 5.13 2.09
C ARG A 187 7.57 5.43 3.03
N LEU A 188 6.89 4.36 3.46
CA LEU A 188 5.77 4.47 4.40
C LEU A 188 6.25 4.61 5.85
N ARG A 189 7.55 4.40 6.10
CA ARG A 189 8.18 4.36 7.43
C ARG A 189 7.44 3.40 8.37
N VAL A 190 7.26 2.15 7.92
CA VAL A 190 6.53 1.09 8.63
C VAL A 190 7.38 -0.17 8.79
N GLY A 191 7.12 -0.94 9.85
CA GLY A 191 7.75 -2.22 10.10
C GLY A 191 7.12 -3.40 9.34
N SER A 192 7.76 -4.57 9.45
CA SER A 192 7.37 -5.80 8.73
C SER A 192 5.94 -6.29 9.02
N GLY A 193 5.47 -6.23 10.27
CA GLY A 193 4.11 -6.65 10.65
C GLY A 193 3.02 -5.68 10.20
N GLU A 194 3.35 -4.39 10.17
CA GLU A 194 2.47 -3.31 9.72
C GLU A 194 2.29 -3.33 8.20
N PHE A 195 3.38 -3.56 7.48
CA PHE A 195 3.37 -3.80 6.03
C PHE A 195 2.38 -4.92 5.64
N MET A 196 2.39 -6.05 6.35
CA MET A 196 1.45 -7.16 6.09
C MET A 196 -0.01 -6.76 6.31
N SER A 197 -0.26 -5.87 7.28
CA SER A 197 -1.60 -5.34 7.57
C SER A 197 -2.08 -4.33 6.55
N ILE A 198 -1.16 -3.56 5.94
CA ILE A 198 -1.42 -2.62 4.85
C ILE A 198 -1.71 -3.40 3.55
N MET A 199 -0.87 -4.38 3.21
CA MET A 199 -1.02 -5.16 1.99
C MET A 199 -2.35 -5.92 1.90
N ARG A 200 -2.91 -6.38 3.03
CA ARG A 200 -4.23 -7.04 3.08
C ARG A 200 -5.39 -6.13 2.62
N VAL A 201 -5.21 -4.81 2.65
CA VAL A 201 -6.25 -3.83 2.30
C VAL A 201 -6.13 -3.38 0.82
N VAL A 202 -4.94 -3.50 0.22
CA VAL A 202 -4.59 -2.89 -1.09
C VAL A 202 -4.70 -3.89 -2.25
N GLN A 203 -5.10 -5.14 -2.00
CA GLN A 203 -4.98 -6.29 -2.93
C GLN A 203 -5.75 -6.18 -4.27
N GLY A 204 -6.55 -5.15 -4.52
CA GLY A 204 -7.45 -5.10 -5.67
C GLY A 204 -6.83 -4.92 -7.06
N ASP A 205 -5.70 -4.23 -7.24
CA ASP A 205 -5.46 -3.54 -8.54
C ASP A 205 -3.98 -3.34 -8.96
N LEU A 206 -3.05 -4.13 -8.43
CA LEU A 206 -1.60 -3.88 -8.57
C LEU A 206 -0.99 -4.23 -9.95
N ASP A 207 -1.75 -4.85 -10.87
CA ASP A 207 -1.18 -5.44 -12.10
C ASP A 207 -0.73 -4.40 -13.16
N VAL A 208 -1.41 -3.25 -13.25
CA VAL A 208 -1.16 -2.25 -14.33
C VAL A 208 0.18 -1.52 -14.17
N SER A 209 0.56 -1.18 -12.93
CA SER A 209 1.83 -0.47 -12.65
C SER A 209 3.05 -1.37 -12.89
N VAL A 210 2.93 -2.68 -12.65
CA VAL A 210 4.00 -3.66 -12.87
C VAL A 210 4.31 -3.78 -14.35
N ARG A 211 3.29 -3.90 -15.21
CA ARG A 211 3.48 -3.98 -16.66
C ARG A 211 4.19 -2.75 -17.22
N ARG A 212 3.76 -1.53 -16.85
CA ARG A 212 4.35 -0.28 -17.40
C ARG A 212 5.83 -0.12 -17.03
N LEU A 213 6.24 -0.48 -15.82
CA LEU A 213 7.64 -0.41 -15.40
C LEU A 213 8.54 -1.37 -16.20
N LEU A 214 8.01 -2.56 -16.53
CA LEU A 214 8.76 -3.60 -17.20
C LEU A 214 9.00 -3.30 -18.69
N VAL A 215 8.17 -2.46 -19.33
CA VAL A 215 8.30 -2.06 -20.75
C VAL A 215 9.56 -1.23 -21.07
N SER A 216 10.40 -0.89 -20.08
CA SER A 216 11.71 -0.27 -20.32
C SER A 216 12.66 -1.17 -21.14
N GLU A 217 13.57 -0.57 -21.90
CA GLU A 217 14.50 -1.28 -22.82
C GLU A 217 15.28 -2.42 -22.12
N ILE A 218 15.49 -3.52 -22.86
CA ILE A 218 16.32 -4.65 -22.42
C ILE A 218 17.77 -4.17 -22.36
N GLU A 219 18.48 -4.52 -21.29
CA GLU A 219 19.87 -4.12 -21.12
C GLU A 219 20.81 -5.18 -21.69
N ASP A 220 21.88 -4.76 -22.35
CA ASP A 220 22.93 -5.69 -22.76
C ASP A 220 23.65 -6.23 -21.51
N GLU A 221 23.79 -7.55 -21.41
CA GLU A 221 24.66 -8.11 -20.38
C GLU A 221 26.09 -7.70 -20.69
N PRO A 222 26.83 -7.10 -19.74
CA PRO A 222 28.25 -6.85 -19.94
C PRO A 222 28.91 -8.19 -20.23
N GLY A 223 29.47 -8.32 -21.43
CA GLY A 223 30.07 -9.55 -21.90
C GLY A 223 31.03 -10.09 -20.86
N LYS A 224 30.87 -11.36 -20.49
CA LYS A 224 31.91 -12.07 -19.78
C LYS A 224 33.14 -12.06 -20.69
N ASN A 225 34.06 -11.13 -20.47
CA ASN A 225 35.41 -11.26 -20.98
C ASN A 225 35.95 -12.59 -20.43
N GLY A 226 36.20 -13.51 -21.36
CA GLY A 226 36.80 -14.82 -21.10
C GLY A 226 38.24 -14.70 -20.63
#